data_AF-A0A6P4F7N3-F1
#
_entry.id   AF-A0A6P4F7N3-F1
#
_cell.length_a   1.000
_cell.length_b   1.000
_cell.length_c   1.000
_cell.angle_alpha   90.00
_cell.angle_beta   90.00
_cell.angle_gamma   90.00
#
_symmetry.space_group_name_H-M   'P 1'
#
loop_
_entity.id
_entity.type
_entity.pdbx_description
1 polymer ?
#
loop_
_entity_poly.entity_id
_entity_poly.type
_entity_poly.pdbx_seq_one_letter_code
_entity_poly.pdbx_strand_id
1 'polypeptide(L)'
;MSWLSKSFGLILLTFLLTIWASSPRWEKMASDVAKKMNVTDETRIDEAWKAAISVDTQLHDYFYRKLAFGKKSSARGVLDSAQADMISCIERFYNGEQEERFKDCVRHVLDLHLVRLKAFSDKSSDGRGSSGASRLQVWQW
;
A
#
# COMPACT_ATOMS: atom_id res chain seq x y z
N MET A 1 46.85 9.68 8.32
CA MET A 1 45.59 8.91 8.35
C MET A 1 44.45 9.89 8.25
N SER A 2 43.78 9.94 7.09
CA SER A 2 42.84 11.02 6.72
C SER A 2 41.54 10.92 7.52
N TRP A 3 41.29 11.91 8.38
CA TRP A 3 40.06 12.05 9.16
C TRP A 3 38.84 12.36 8.28
N LEU A 4 39.06 12.87 7.06
CA LEU A 4 38.01 13.29 6.14
C LEU A 4 37.29 12.14 5.43
N SER A 5 37.92 10.96 5.28
CA SER A 5 37.28 9.83 4.58
C SER A 5 36.24 9.10 5.45
N LYS A 6 36.37 9.17 6.79
CA LYS A 6 35.39 8.58 7.71
C LYS A 6 34.07 9.34 7.71
N SER A 7 34.11 10.66 7.54
CA SER A 7 32.93 11.53 7.51
C SER A 7 32.09 11.36 6.24
N PHE A 8 32.70 11.14 5.07
CA PHE A 8 31.96 10.91 3.83
C PHE A 8 31.20 9.58 3.81
N GLY A 9 31.77 8.52 4.40
CA GLY A 9 31.09 7.22 4.50
C GLY A 9 29.85 7.25 5.38
N LEU A 10 29.86 8.05 6.46
CA LEU A 10 28.75 8.20 7.39
C LEU A 10 27.57 8.98 6.78
N ILE A 11 27.85 10.00 5.96
CA ILE A 11 26.82 10.79 5.27
C ILE A 11 26.15 9.98 4.14
N LEU A 12 26.90 9.11 3.46
CA LEU A 12 26.33 8.22 2.44
C LEU A 12 25.39 7.16 3.06
N LEU A 13 25.74 6.66 4.26
CA LEU A 13 24.94 5.68 4.99
C LEU A 13 23.62 6.27 5.52
N THR A 14 23.61 7.52 5.97
CA THR A 14 22.37 8.19 6.40
C THR A 14 21.45 8.53 5.21
N PHE A 15 22.01 8.82 4.03
CA PHE A 15 21.23 9.04 2.80
C PHE A 15 20.62 7.76 2.20
N LEU A 16 21.17 6.57 2.51
CA LEU A 16 20.60 5.29 2.05
C LEU A 16 19.43 4.81 2.92
N LEU A 17 19.31 5.31 4.15
CA LEU A 17 18.22 4.97 5.07
C LEU A 17 16.96 5.85 4.87
N THR A 18 17.03 6.92 4.07
CA THR A 18 15.94 7.88 3.90
C THR A 18 14.91 7.53 2.80
N ILE A 19 14.99 6.35 2.17
CA ILE A 19 14.13 6.00 1.01
C ILE A 19 12.88 5.16 1.42
N TRP A 20 12.62 4.98 2.71
CA TRP A 20 11.44 4.24 3.20
C TRP A 20 10.49 5.09 4.05
N ALA A 21 10.32 6.36 3.71
CA ALA A 21 9.19 7.11 4.23
C ALA A 21 7.92 6.64 3.51
N SER A 22 7.01 6.01 4.26
CA SER A 22 5.62 5.90 3.86
C SER A 22 5.07 7.28 3.52
N SER A 23 4.08 7.37 2.63
CA SER A 23 3.52 8.70 2.36
C SER A 23 2.86 9.24 3.64
N PRO A 24 2.94 10.56 3.94
CA PRO A 24 2.30 11.15 5.12
C PRO A 24 0.80 10.84 5.23
N ARG A 25 0.17 10.50 4.11
CA ARG A 25 -1.25 10.13 3.99
C ARG A 25 -1.54 8.70 4.50
N TRP A 26 -0.60 7.77 4.39
CA TRP A 26 -0.72 6.41 4.94
C TRP A 26 -0.39 6.38 6.43
N GLU A 27 0.59 7.18 6.86
CA GLU A 27 0.99 7.31 8.26
C GLU A 27 -0.14 7.77 9.18
N LYS A 28 -0.97 8.69 8.71
CA LYS A 28 -2.09 9.24 9.50
C LYS A 28 -3.42 8.51 9.29
N MET A 29 -3.47 7.52 8.39
CA MET A 29 -4.72 6.91 7.96
C MET A 29 -5.51 6.31 9.11
N ALA A 30 -4.88 5.44 9.91
CA ALA A 30 -5.54 4.78 11.04
C ALA A 30 -6.03 5.80 12.08
N SER A 31 -5.20 6.78 12.44
CA SER A 31 -5.58 7.83 13.40
C SER A 31 -6.70 8.74 12.89
N ASP A 32 -6.69 9.09 11.61
CA ASP A 32 -7.72 9.94 11.00
C ASP A 32 -9.07 9.22 10.97
N VAL A 33 -9.08 7.92 10.63
CA VAL A 33 -10.29 7.08 10.67
C VAL A 33 -10.76 6.90 12.11
N ALA A 34 -9.86 6.66 13.05
CA ALA A 34 -10.20 6.51 14.46
C ALA A 34 -10.85 7.77 15.03
N LYS A 35 -10.29 8.95 14.71
CA LYS A 35 -10.86 10.25 15.09
C LYS A 35 -12.25 10.47 14.47
N LYS A 36 -12.43 10.11 13.19
CA LYS A 36 -13.72 10.22 12.50
C LYS A 36 -14.79 9.33 13.13
N MET A 37 -14.39 8.16 13.63
CA MET A 37 -15.30 7.14 14.19
C MET A 37 -15.40 7.15 15.72
N ASN A 38 -14.72 8.07 16.41
CA ASN A 38 -14.61 8.13 17.87
C ASN A 38 -14.09 6.82 18.51
N VAL A 39 -13.10 6.19 17.86
CA VAL A 39 -12.43 5.00 18.40
C VAL A 39 -11.26 5.45 19.27
N THR A 40 -11.19 4.96 20.51
CA THR A 40 -10.14 5.28 21.48
C THR A 40 -9.27 4.09 21.85
N ASP A 41 -9.53 2.91 21.28
CA ASP A 41 -8.74 1.71 21.52
C ASP A 41 -7.38 1.83 20.83
N GLU A 42 -6.36 2.22 21.59
CA GLU A 42 -5.01 2.45 21.07
C GLU A 42 -4.39 1.20 20.44
N THR A 43 -4.69 0.01 20.96
CA THR A 43 -4.16 -1.24 20.42
C THR A 43 -4.72 -1.50 19.03
N ARG A 44 -6.04 -1.34 18.84
CA ARG A 44 -6.66 -1.48 17.52
C ARG A 44 -6.19 -0.41 16.55
N ILE A 45 -5.93 0.81 17.04
CA ILE A 45 -5.39 1.89 16.21
C ILE A 45 -3.99 1.55 15.72
N ASP A 46 -3.11 1.08 16.61
CA ASP A 46 -1.74 0.67 16.27
C ASP A 46 -1.72 -0.53 15.30
N GLU A 47 -2.58 -1.52 15.49
CA GLU A 47 -2.71 -2.66 14.55
C GLU A 47 -3.14 -2.21 13.15
N ALA A 48 -4.15 -1.34 13.07
CA ALA A 48 -4.60 -0.77 11.81
C ALA A 48 -3.51 0.07 11.13
N TRP A 49 -2.76 0.84 11.91
CA TRP A 49 -1.62 1.63 11.42
C TRP A 49 -0.53 0.73 10.84
N LYS A 50 -0.06 -0.29 11.57
CA LYS A 50 0.95 -1.25 11.09
C LYS A 50 0.53 -1.91 9.78
N ALA A 51 -0.74 -2.31 9.69
CA ALA A 51 -1.29 -2.90 8.47
C ALA A 51 -1.29 -1.92 7.29
N ALA A 52 -1.71 -0.67 7.51
CA ALA A 52 -1.71 0.38 6.48
C ALA A 52 -0.28 0.67 5.96
N ILE A 53 0.70 0.79 6.86
CA ILE A 53 2.10 1.00 6.50
C ILE A 53 2.67 -0.20 5.72
N SER A 54 2.30 -1.42 6.10
CA SER A 54 2.73 -2.63 5.40
C SER A 54 2.21 -2.66 3.95
N VAL A 55 0.95 -2.29 3.73
CA VAL A 55 0.35 -2.19 2.39
C VAL A 55 1.02 -1.09 1.58
N ASP A 56 1.19 0.11 2.16
CA ASP A 56 1.85 1.24 1.51
C ASP A 56 3.24 0.85 1.02
N THR A 57 4.06 0.27 1.90
CA THR A 57 5.43 -0.12 1.59
C THR A 57 5.50 -1.05 0.40
N GLN A 58 4.64 -2.07 0.35
CA GLN A 58 4.66 -3.08 -0.72
C GLN A 58 4.16 -2.53 -2.05
N LEU A 59 3.09 -1.73 -2.03
CA LEU A 59 2.56 -1.09 -3.24
C LEU A 59 3.52 -0.02 -3.77
N HIS A 60 4.10 0.80 -2.90
CA HIS A 60 5.07 1.81 -3.30
C HIS A 60 6.38 1.21 -3.82
N ASP A 61 6.89 0.13 -3.22
CA ASP A 61 8.08 -0.57 -3.77
C ASP A 61 7.82 -1.00 -5.21
N TYR A 62 6.68 -1.65 -5.47
CA TYR A 62 6.31 -2.04 -6.83
C TYR A 62 6.16 -0.82 -7.75
N PHE A 63 5.39 0.17 -7.33
CA PHE A 63 5.08 1.36 -8.14
C PHE A 63 6.32 2.16 -8.52
N TYR A 64 7.24 2.40 -7.57
CA TYR A 64 8.41 3.25 -7.84
C TYR A 64 9.57 2.49 -8.46
N ARG A 65 9.82 1.24 -8.04
CA ARG A 65 11.01 0.49 -8.48
C ARG A 65 10.77 -0.41 -9.67
N LYS A 66 9.59 -1.02 -9.78
CA LYS A 66 9.30 -2.03 -10.80
C LYS A 66 8.55 -1.47 -11.99
N LEU A 67 7.74 -0.43 -11.79
CA LEU A 67 6.96 0.16 -12.87
C LEU A 67 7.79 1.17 -13.68
N ALA A 68 7.77 1.02 -15.02
CA ALA A 68 8.42 1.96 -15.94
C ALA A 68 7.84 3.38 -15.78
N PHE A 69 8.70 4.41 -15.91
CA PHE A 69 8.33 5.81 -15.66
C PHE A 69 7.07 6.25 -16.44
N GLY A 70 6.98 5.91 -17.73
CA GLY A 70 5.84 6.26 -18.59
C GLY A 70 4.51 5.59 -18.21
N LYS A 71 4.51 4.60 -17.30
CA LYS A 71 3.31 3.90 -16.82
C LYS A 71 2.85 4.39 -15.45
N LYS A 72 3.67 5.18 -14.73
CA LYS A 72 3.39 5.63 -13.36
C LYS A 72 2.20 6.59 -13.27
N SER A 73 2.02 7.48 -14.24
CA SER A 73 0.87 8.39 -14.27
C SER A 73 -0.45 7.61 -14.32
N SER A 74 -0.57 6.65 -15.24
CA SER A 74 -1.76 5.82 -15.41
C SER A 74 -1.97 4.84 -14.26
N ALA A 75 -0.91 4.38 -13.60
CA ALA A 75 -0.98 3.48 -12.46
C ALA A 75 -1.23 4.19 -11.12
N ARG A 76 -1.12 5.53 -11.06
CA ARG A 76 -1.33 6.31 -9.82
C ARG A 76 -2.69 6.03 -9.19
N GLY A 77 -3.73 5.90 -10.02
CA GLY A 77 -5.09 5.61 -9.56
C GLY A 77 -5.24 4.25 -8.86
N VAL A 78 -4.31 3.31 -9.08
CA VAL A 78 -4.29 2.04 -8.33
C VAL A 78 -3.91 2.27 -6.87
N LEU A 79 -2.96 3.18 -6.60
CA LEU A 79 -2.58 3.55 -5.23
C LEU A 79 -3.72 4.27 -4.51
N ASP A 80 -4.41 5.19 -5.20
CA ASP A 80 -5.57 5.89 -4.63
C ASP A 80 -6.72 4.93 -4.34
N SER A 81 -6.94 3.92 -5.21
CA SER A 81 -7.95 2.88 -4.98
C SER A 81 -7.58 1.99 -3.80
N ALA A 82 -6.31 1.56 -3.70
CA ALA A 82 -5.82 0.77 -2.57
C ALA A 82 -6.02 1.47 -1.24
N GLN A 83 -5.81 2.79 -1.23
CA GLN A 83 -6.07 3.58 -0.06
C GLN A 83 -7.55 3.62 0.33
N ALA A 84 -8.46 3.81 -0.64
CA ALA A 84 -9.89 3.82 -0.34
C ALA A 84 -10.37 2.47 0.23
N ASP A 85 -9.88 1.37 -0.34
CA ASP A 85 -10.21 0.04 0.15
C ASP A 85 -9.60 -0.25 1.53
N MET A 86 -8.37 0.22 1.78
CA MET A 86 -7.75 0.12 3.11
C MET A 86 -8.54 0.88 4.18
N ILE A 87 -9.01 2.10 3.87
CA ILE A 87 -9.89 2.86 4.78
C ILE A 87 -11.13 2.03 5.11
N SER A 88 -11.75 1.39 4.11
CA SER A 88 -12.92 0.52 4.34
C SER A 88 -12.61 -0.67 5.24
N CYS A 89 -11.45 -1.31 5.09
CA CYS A 89 -11.01 -2.38 6.00
C CYS A 89 -10.85 -1.88 7.45
N ILE A 90 -10.23 -0.70 7.63
CA ILE A 90 -10.02 -0.09 8.95
C ILE A 90 -11.36 0.29 9.59
N GLU A 91 -12.27 0.92 8.83
CA GLU A 91 -13.59 1.29 9.34
C GLU A 91 -14.37 0.06 9.83
N ARG A 92 -14.32 -1.06 9.09
CA ARG A 92 -14.95 -2.32 9.52
C ARG A 92 -14.30 -2.91 10.76
N PHE A 93 -12.97 -2.88 10.84
CA PHE A 93 -12.25 -3.34 12.02
C PHE A 93 -12.63 -2.54 13.27
N TYR A 94 -12.71 -1.21 13.14
CA TYR A 94 -13.15 -0.33 14.22
C TYR A 94 -14.63 -0.51 14.61
N ASN A 95 -15.48 -0.97 13.69
CA ASN A 95 -16.86 -1.36 13.99
C ASN A 95 -17.00 -2.73 14.69
N GLY A 96 -15.89 -3.31 15.16
CA GLY A 96 -15.92 -4.53 15.97
C GLY A 96 -15.70 -5.83 15.19
N GLU A 97 -15.29 -5.75 13.91
CA GLU A 97 -14.88 -6.95 13.17
C GLU A 97 -13.65 -7.61 13.81
N GLN A 98 -13.58 -8.94 13.76
CA GLN A 98 -12.47 -9.71 14.33
C GLN A 98 -11.16 -9.44 13.59
N GLU A 99 -10.04 -9.55 14.31
CA GLU A 99 -8.70 -9.26 13.78
C GLU A 99 -8.35 -10.13 12.57
N GLU A 100 -8.78 -11.40 12.55
CA GLU A 100 -8.56 -12.31 11.43
C GLU A 100 -9.23 -11.81 10.15
N ARG A 101 -10.47 -11.34 10.24
CA ARG A 101 -11.21 -10.79 9.10
C ARG A 101 -10.62 -9.46 8.64
N PHE A 102 -10.13 -8.64 9.56
CA PHE A 102 -9.37 -7.44 9.23
C PHE A 102 -8.11 -7.80 8.43
N LYS A 103 -7.30 -8.77 8.90
CA LYS A 103 -6.11 -9.25 8.20
C LYS A 103 -6.43 -9.79 6.81
N ASP A 104 -7.53 -10.52 6.65
CA ASP A 104 -7.97 -11.02 5.34
C ASP A 104 -8.37 -9.89 4.40
N CYS A 105 -9.08 -8.87 4.90
CA CYS A 105 -9.40 -7.66 4.14
C CYS A 105 -8.13 -6.96 3.65
N VAL A 106 -7.15 -6.76 4.54
CA VAL A 106 -5.86 -6.12 4.22
C VAL A 106 -5.08 -6.91 3.17
N ARG A 107 -5.00 -8.24 3.31
CA ARG A 107 -4.36 -9.12 2.31
C ARG A 107 -5.04 -8.99 0.95
N HIS A 108 -6.37 -8.99 0.94
CA HIS A 108 -7.14 -8.83 -0.29
C HIS A 108 -6.85 -7.51 -0.99
N VAL A 109 -6.81 -6.39 -0.25
CA VAL A 109 -6.43 -5.07 -0.77
C VAL A 109 -5.04 -5.13 -1.41
N LEU A 110 -4.06 -5.65 -0.68
CA LEU A 110 -2.69 -5.75 -1.18
C LEU A 110 -2.60 -6.57 -2.47
N ASP A 111 -3.16 -7.78 -2.47
CA ASP A 111 -3.08 -8.71 -3.60
C ASP A 111 -3.78 -8.14 -4.83
N LEU A 112 -4.99 -7.60 -4.66
CA LEU A 112 -5.77 -7.00 -5.73
C LEU A 112 -5.01 -5.87 -6.41
N HIS A 113 -4.46 -4.94 -5.62
CA HIS A 113 -3.81 -3.76 -6.16
C HIS A 113 -2.40 -4.04 -6.67
N LEU A 114 -1.67 -5.00 -6.10
CA LEU A 114 -0.43 -5.52 -6.69
C LEU A 114 -0.68 -6.16 -8.05
N VAL A 115 -1.75 -6.96 -8.21
CA VAL A 115 -2.12 -7.54 -9.51
C VAL A 115 -2.44 -6.44 -10.52
N ARG A 116 -3.19 -5.42 -10.12
CA ARG A 116 -3.50 -4.26 -10.98
C ARG A 116 -2.23 -3.52 -11.41
N LEU A 117 -1.29 -3.28 -10.49
CA LEU A 117 0.00 -2.66 -10.81
C LEU A 117 0.82 -3.53 -11.78
N LYS A 118 0.86 -4.85 -11.58
CA LYS A 118 1.53 -5.81 -12.48
C LYS A 118 0.96 -5.77 -13.90
N ALA A 119 -0.37 -5.68 -14.03
CA ALA A 119 -1.02 -5.57 -15.33
C ALA A 119 -0.58 -4.33 -16.14
N PHE A 120 -0.13 -3.25 -15.48
CA PHE A 120 0.50 -2.14 -16.21
C PHE A 120 1.87 -2.54 -16.77
N SER A 121 2.67 -3.30 -16.04
CA SER A 121 3.97 -3.81 -16.51
C SER A 121 3.82 -4.71 -17.74
N ASP A 122 2.85 -5.62 -17.73
CA ASP A 122 2.71 -6.64 -18.78
C ASP A 122 2.13 -6.11 -20.10
N LYS A 123 1.47 -4.95 -20.08
CA LYS A 123 0.86 -4.31 -21.26
C LYS A 123 1.86 -3.83 -22.35
N SER A 124 3.16 -4.06 -22.20
CA SER A 124 4.17 -3.71 -23.22
C SER A 124 4.57 -4.87 -24.14
N SER A 125 4.02 -6.08 -23.97
CA SER A 125 4.50 -7.25 -24.72
C SER A 125 3.66 -7.65 -25.93
N ASP A 126 2.35 -7.41 -25.94
CA ASP A 126 1.49 -8.01 -26.98
C ASP A 126 0.46 -7.04 -27.54
N GLY A 127 0.56 -6.79 -28.85
CA GLY A 127 -0.46 -6.14 -29.68
C GLY A 127 -1.73 -6.98 -29.83
N ARG A 128 -2.37 -7.37 -28.72
CA ARG A 128 -3.73 -7.94 -28.69
C ARG A 128 -4.51 -7.31 -27.54
N GLY A 129 -5.42 -6.41 -27.89
CA GLY A 129 -6.30 -5.75 -26.95
C GLY A 129 -7.35 -6.68 -26.32
N SER A 130 -7.82 -6.24 -25.14
CA SER A 130 -9.12 -6.49 -24.51
C SER A 130 -9.46 -7.96 -24.17
N SER A 131 -9.66 -8.30 -22.89
CA SER A 131 -10.84 -7.90 -22.09
C SER A 131 -10.54 -8.23 -20.62
N GLY A 132 -10.76 -7.39 -19.61
CA GLY A 132 -11.95 -6.57 -19.39
C GLY A 132 -13.06 -7.44 -18.78
N ALA A 133 -13.08 -7.56 -17.45
CA ALA A 133 -14.06 -8.27 -16.59
C ALA A 133 -13.79 -9.76 -16.27
N SER A 134 -12.96 -10.02 -15.26
CA SER A 134 -13.11 -11.22 -14.44
C SER A 134 -14.39 -11.08 -13.61
N ARG A 135 -15.50 -11.59 -14.13
CA ARG A 135 -16.73 -11.83 -13.36
C ARG A 135 -16.38 -12.84 -12.26
N LEU A 136 -16.36 -12.39 -11.01
CA LEU A 136 -16.46 -13.29 -9.86
C LEU A 136 -17.75 -14.10 -10.03
N GLN A 137 -17.62 -15.39 -10.37
CA GLN A 137 -18.71 -16.35 -10.24
C GLN A 137 -18.95 -16.51 -8.74
N VAL A 138 -19.93 -15.77 -8.22
CA VAL A 138 -20.58 -16.10 -6.96
C VAL A 138 -21.28 -17.42 -7.20
N TRP A 139 -20.80 -18.47 -6.55
CA TRP A 139 -21.45 -19.76 -6.52
C TRP A 139 -22.81 -19.59 -5.82
N GLN A 140 -23.89 -19.70 -6.57
CA GLN A 140 -25.21 -20.01 -6.05
C GLN A 140 -25.38 -21.52 -6.12
N TRP A 141 -25.25 -22.20 -4.98
CA TRP A 141 -25.99 -23.41 -4.62
C TRP A 141 -26.17 -23.40 -3.10
#